data_AF-A0A538RJW6-F1
#
_entry.id   AF-A0A538RJW6-F1
#
_cell.length_a   1.000
_cell.length_b   1.000
_cell.length_c   1.000
_cell.angle_alpha   90.00
_cell.angle_beta   90.00
_cell.angle_gamma   90.00
#
_symmetry.space_group_name_H-M   'P 1'
#
loop_
_entity.id
_entity.type
_entity.pdbx_description
1 polymer ?
#
loop_
_entity_poly.entity_id
_entity_poly.type
_entity_poly.pdbx_seq_one_letter_code
_entity_poly.pdbx_strand_id
1 'polypeptide(L)'
;MTQLLRDLVALLSNEIAFDDITARLGPVAHDPGVPMPAEVTPRDPALRRVQIGRYPETGKPFTVELELASPVTVAALVTAFGAYRQGRTDRGMPREIAFPPAGAGPWKVVIVAQLPPGASPIADGAATTITLRRDPR
;
A
#
# COMPACT_ATOMS: atom_id res chain seq x y z
N MET A 1 -10.10 7.20 3.54
CA MET A 1 -8.73 6.75 3.15
C MET A 1 -7.91 6.24 4.32
N THR A 2 -7.51 7.05 5.31
CA THR A 2 -6.64 6.58 6.42
C THR A 2 -7.24 5.41 7.22
N GLN A 3 -8.57 5.34 7.36
CA GLN A 3 -9.24 4.18 7.98
C GLN A 3 -9.08 2.90 7.14
N LEU A 4 -9.30 2.97 5.82
CA LEU A 4 -9.08 1.85 4.91
C LEU A 4 -7.63 1.33 5.03
N LEU A 5 -6.65 2.22 5.08
CA LEU A 5 -5.25 1.83 5.26
C LEU A 5 -5.02 1.12 6.60
N ARG A 6 -5.65 1.58 7.69
CA ARG A 6 -5.58 0.88 8.99
C ARG A 6 -6.21 -0.51 8.95
N ASP A 7 -7.37 -0.64 8.32
CA ASP A 7 -8.05 -1.94 8.17
C ASP A 7 -7.17 -2.92 7.37
N LEU A 8 -6.55 -2.44 6.28
CA LEU A 8 -5.66 -3.26 5.46
C LEU A 8 -4.38 -3.62 6.22
N VAL A 9 -3.79 -2.70 6.97
CA VAL A 9 -2.65 -3.01 7.85
C VAL A 9 -3.03 -4.11 8.84
N ALA A 10 -4.21 -4.04 9.46
CA ALA A 10 -4.68 -5.06 10.38
C ALA A 10 -4.83 -6.42 9.67
N LEU A 11 -5.49 -6.46 8.51
CA LEU A 11 -5.65 -7.66 7.69
C LEU A 11 -4.29 -8.28 7.29
N LEU A 12 -3.44 -7.48 6.65
CA LEU A 12 -2.14 -7.92 6.10
C LEU A 12 -1.14 -8.33 7.19
N SER A 13 -1.35 -7.91 8.44
CA SER A 13 -0.49 -8.33 9.57
C SER A 13 -0.71 -9.79 10.01
N ASN A 14 -1.82 -10.41 9.59
CA ASN A 14 -2.15 -11.80 9.91
C ASN A 14 -1.69 -12.77 8.81
N GLU A 15 -1.84 -14.06 9.05
CA GLU A 15 -1.83 -15.06 7.97
C GLU A 15 -3.09 -14.88 7.12
N ILE A 16 -2.89 -14.65 5.82
CA ILE A 16 -3.96 -14.37 4.86
C ILE A 16 -3.67 -15.05 3.52
N ALA A 17 -4.75 -15.41 2.83
CA ALA A 17 -4.75 -15.84 1.45
C ALA A 17 -5.05 -14.67 0.50
N PHE A 18 -4.90 -14.92 -0.80
CA PHE A 18 -5.28 -13.98 -1.83
C PHE A 18 -6.77 -13.61 -1.77
N ASP A 19 -7.63 -14.59 -1.49
CA ASP A 19 -9.08 -14.42 -1.42
C ASP A 19 -9.53 -13.51 -0.27
N ASP A 20 -8.78 -13.46 0.84
CA ASP A 20 -9.09 -12.54 1.95
C ASP A 20 -8.94 -11.08 1.52
N ILE A 21 -7.94 -10.78 0.67
CA ILE A 21 -7.70 -9.43 0.15
C ILE A 21 -8.76 -9.06 -0.89
N THR A 22 -9.07 -9.96 -1.83
CA THR A 22 -10.08 -9.69 -2.87
C THR A 22 -11.48 -9.58 -2.27
N ALA A 23 -11.80 -10.35 -1.23
CA ALA A 23 -13.04 -10.17 -0.47
C ALA A 23 -13.18 -8.75 0.11
N ARG A 24 -12.07 -8.16 0.57
CA ARG A 24 -12.03 -6.81 1.15
C ARG A 24 -11.97 -5.68 0.11
N LEU A 25 -11.22 -5.87 -0.98
CA LEU A 25 -10.89 -4.82 -1.95
C LEU A 25 -11.75 -4.86 -3.22
N GLY A 26 -12.22 -6.03 -3.62
CA GLY A 26 -13.06 -6.22 -4.80
C GLY A 26 -12.72 -7.45 -5.62
N PRO A 27 -13.54 -7.75 -6.64
CA PRO A 27 -13.30 -8.89 -7.52
C PRO A 27 -12.05 -8.72 -8.37
N VAL A 28 -11.40 -9.83 -8.71
CA VAL A 28 -10.26 -9.86 -9.63
C VAL A 28 -10.73 -9.44 -11.02
N ALA A 29 -10.07 -8.42 -11.58
CA ALA A 29 -10.31 -7.94 -12.94
C ALA A 29 -9.43 -8.68 -13.95
N HIS A 30 -8.16 -8.87 -13.60
CA HIS A 30 -7.17 -9.53 -14.44
C HIS A 30 -6.11 -10.20 -13.56
N ASP A 31 -5.81 -11.47 -13.82
CA ASP A 31 -4.74 -12.19 -13.14
C ASP A 31 -3.86 -12.92 -14.16
N PRO A 32 -2.71 -12.35 -14.53
CA PRO A 32 -1.74 -12.96 -15.45
C PRO A 32 -0.98 -14.15 -14.83
N GLY A 33 -1.15 -14.41 -13.53
CA GLY A 33 -0.39 -15.40 -12.78
C GLY A 33 0.93 -14.84 -12.24
N VAL A 34 1.47 -15.55 -11.24
CA VAL A 34 2.77 -15.24 -10.64
C VAL A 34 3.89 -15.26 -11.70
N PRO A 35 4.87 -14.33 -11.66
CA PRO A 35 5.11 -13.33 -10.60
C PRO A 35 4.40 -11.99 -10.82
N MET A 36 3.60 -11.89 -11.88
CA MET A 36 2.90 -10.66 -12.23
C MET A 36 1.77 -10.39 -11.23
N PRO A 37 1.55 -9.12 -10.83
CA PRO A 37 0.52 -8.79 -9.85
C PRO A 37 -0.87 -9.00 -10.44
N ALA A 38 -1.80 -9.46 -9.61
CA ALA A 38 -3.21 -9.52 -9.97
C ALA A 38 -3.84 -8.13 -9.80
N GLU A 39 -4.71 -7.76 -10.73
CA GLU A 39 -5.46 -6.51 -10.71
C GLU A 39 -6.87 -6.74 -10.18
N VAL A 40 -7.33 -5.83 -9.33
CA VAL A 40 -8.64 -5.89 -8.68
C VAL A 40 -9.47 -4.68 -9.09
N THR A 41 -10.75 -4.91 -9.42
CA THR A 41 -11.72 -3.82 -9.57
C THR A 41 -12.06 -3.28 -8.18
N PRO A 42 -11.66 -2.06 -7.80
CA PRO A 42 -11.85 -1.59 -6.45
C PRO A 42 -13.34 -1.39 -6.12
N ARG A 43 -13.77 -1.86 -4.95
CA ARG A 43 -15.11 -1.57 -4.40
C ARG A 43 -15.22 -0.19 -3.78
N ASP A 44 -14.11 0.34 -3.27
CA ASP A 44 -14.06 1.66 -2.65
C ASP A 44 -13.81 2.73 -3.75
N PRO A 45 -14.71 3.71 -3.93
CA PRO A 45 -14.56 4.75 -4.95
C PRO A 45 -13.35 5.67 -4.69
N ALA A 46 -12.75 5.62 -3.50
CA ALA A 46 -11.51 6.34 -3.20
C ALA A 46 -10.26 5.68 -3.82
N LEU A 47 -10.40 4.52 -4.47
CA LEU A 47 -9.34 3.79 -5.16
C LEU A 47 -9.57 3.79 -6.68
N ARG A 48 -8.55 4.14 -7.46
CA ARG A 48 -8.55 4.02 -8.93
C ARG A 48 -8.14 2.63 -9.37
N ARG A 49 -7.10 2.08 -8.73
CA ARG A 49 -6.51 0.79 -9.09
C ARG A 49 -5.99 0.10 -7.84
N VAL A 50 -6.10 -1.22 -7.85
CA VAL A 50 -5.53 -2.10 -6.82
C VAL A 50 -4.74 -3.20 -7.52
N GLN A 51 -3.50 -3.40 -7.08
CA GLN A 51 -2.65 -4.49 -7.54
C GLN A 51 -2.15 -5.30 -6.34
N ILE A 52 -2.12 -6.62 -6.49
CA ILE A 52 -1.71 -7.55 -5.42
C ILE A 52 -0.54 -8.39 -5.93
N GLY A 53 0.62 -8.22 -5.32
CA GLY A 53 1.80 -9.06 -5.55
C GLY A 53 1.77 -10.31 -4.68
N ARG A 54 2.18 -11.45 -5.25
CA ARG A 54 2.22 -12.76 -4.56
C ARG A 54 3.59 -13.43 -4.67
N TYR A 55 4.01 -14.10 -3.60
CA TYR A 55 5.26 -14.87 -3.59
C TYR A 55 5.16 -16.04 -4.57
N PRO A 56 6.18 -16.28 -5.40
CA PRO A 56 6.08 -17.34 -6.39
C PRO A 56 5.94 -18.75 -5.85
N GLU A 57 6.53 -19.01 -4.70
CA GLU A 57 6.61 -20.34 -4.11
C GLU A 57 5.32 -20.74 -3.39
N THR A 58 4.59 -19.74 -2.86
CA THR A 58 3.45 -19.98 -1.96
C THR A 58 2.14 -19.41 -2.47
N GLY A 59 2.18 -18.52 -3.47
CA GLY A 59 1.02 -17.73 -3.91
C GLY A 59 0.50 -16.75 -2.84
N LYS A 60 1.15 -16.65 -1.68
CA LYS A 60 0.71 -15.76 -0.60
C LYS A 60 0.96 -14.30 -0.98
N PRO A 61 0.06 -13.37 -0.63
CA PRO A 61 0.26 -11.95 -0.89
C PRO A 61 1.48 -11.40 -0.16
N PHE A 62 2.29 -10.56 -0.81
CA PHE A 62 3.41 -9.84 -0.19
C PHE A 62 3.31 -8.32 -0.34
N THR A 63 2.61 -7.84 -1.36
CA THR A 63 2.29 -6.42 -1.54
C THR A 63 0.84 -6.20 -1.93
N VAL A 64 0.29 -5.09 -1.46
CA VAL A 64 -0.92 -4.48 -2.00
C VAL A 64 -0.60 -3.05 -2.38
N GLU A 65 -0.68 -2.73 -3.66
CA GLU A 65 -0.53 -1.38 -4.17
C GLU A 65 -1.88 -0.76 -4.48
N LEU A 66 -2.05 0.49 -4.05
CA LEU A 66 -3.28 1.25 -4.11
C LEU A 66 -3.01 2.56 -4.87
N GLU A 67 -3.59 2.72 -6.06
CA GLU A 67 -3.67 4.01 -6.72
C GLU A 67 -4.92 4.73 -6.23
N LEU A 68 -4.77 5.93 -5.68
CA LEU A 68 -5.85 6.65 -5.00
C LEU A 68 -6.60 7.55 -5.98
N ALA A 69 -7.94 7.57 -5.86
CA ALA A 69 -8.78 8.51 -6.62
C ALA A 69 -8.64 9.94 -6.13
N SER A 70 -8.42 10.10 -4.81
CA SER A 70 -8.12 11.36 -4.16
C SER A 70 -6.83 11.20 -3.36
N PRO A 71 -5.81 12.05 -3.59
CA PRO A 71 -4.55 11.98 -2.86
C PRO A 71 -4.76 12.11 -1.34
N VAL A 72 -3.90 11.45 -0.56
CA VAL A 72 -3.89 11.59 0.91
C VAL A 72 -2.68 12.40 1.35
N THR A 73 -2.88 13.40 2.21
CA THR A 73 -1.79 14.27 2.66
C THR A 73 -0.80 13.52 3.53
N VAL A 74 0.48 13.92 3.45
CA VAL A 74 1.52 13.39 4.33
C VAL A 74 1.17 13.63 5.80
N ALA A 75 0.61 14.80 6.13
CA ALA A 75 0.11 15.08 7.48
C ALA A 75 -0.91 14.05 7.97
N ALA A 76 -1.91 13.68 7.15
CA ALA A 76 -2.90 12.67 7.54
C ALA A 76 -2.28 11.28 7.73
N LEU A 77 -1.28 10.92 6.91
CA LEU A 77 -0.52 9.68 7.07
C LEU A 77 0.33 9.70 8.35
N VAL A 78 0.97 10.84 8.68
CA VAL A 78 1.74 11.00 9.93
C VAL A 78 0.85 10.89 11.15
N THR A 79 -0.34 11.50 11.14
CA THR A 79 -1.32 11.34 12.23
C THR A 79 -1.75 9.88 12.39
N ALA A 80 -1.84 9.12 11.29
CA ALA A 80 -2.31 7.74 11.32
C ALA A 80 -1.21 6.72 11.68
N PHE A 81 0.04 6.94 11.25
CA PHE A 81 1.11 5.94 11.24
C PHE A 81 2.42 6.41 11.88
N GLY A 82 2.47 7.65 12.37
CA GLY A 82 3.64 8.23 13.01
C GLY A 82 4.65 8.84 12.03
N ALA A 83 5.85 9.12 12.51
CA ALA A 83 6.89 9.77 11.72
C ALA A 83 7.40 8.89 10.58
N TYR A 84 7.46 9.42 9.37
CA TYR A 84 7.99 8.72 8.20
C TYR A 84 9.52 8.85 8.11
N ARG A 85 10.13 7.95 7.33
CA ARG A 85 11.48 8.08 6.81
C ARG A 85 11.41 8.34 5.31
N GLN A 86 12.26 9.24 4.82
CA GLN A 86 12.36 9.49 3.39
C GLN A 86 13.26 8.43 2.74
N GLY A 87 12.78 7.83 1.65
CA GLY A 87 13.61 6.97 0.79
C GLY A 87 14.63 7.80 0.01
N ARG A 88 15.76 7.20 -0.36
CA ARG A 88 16.69 7.83 -1.30
C ARG A 88 16.05 7.79 -2.69
N THR A 89 15.72 8.96 -3.23
CA THR A 89 15.16 9.10 -4.58
C THR A 89 16.00 10.06 -5.39
N ASP A 90 16.39 9.66 -6.59
CA ASP A 90 17.13 10.51 -7.51
C ASP A 90 16.29 11.70 -7.98
N ARG A 91 16.96 12.75 -8.45
CA ARG A 91 16.32 13.98 -8.91
C ARG A 91 15.45 13.67 -10.14
N GLY A 92 14.15 13.94 -10.05
CA GLY A 92 13.18 13.69 -11.12
C GLY A 92 12.34 12.42 -10.94
N MET A 93 12.72 11.55 -10.01
CA MET A 93 11.92 10.38 -9.65
C MET A 93 10.82 10.75 -8.64
N PRO A 94 9.68 10.02 -8.60
CA PRO A 94 8.71 10.13 -7.52
C PRO A 94 9.40 10.00 -6.17
N ARG A 95 9.04 10.86 -5.22
CA ARG A 95 9.61 10.79 -3.87
C ARG A 95 8.86 9.74 -3.08
N GLU A 96 9.59 8.90 -2.35
CA GLU A 96 8.99 7.88 -1.50
C GLU A 96 9.21 8.20 -0.03
N ILE A 97 8.15 8.03 0.76
CA ILE A 97 8.22 8.04 2.21
C ILE A 97 7.73 6.70 2.75
N ALA A 98 8.43 6.16 3.74
CA ALA A 98 8.08 4.91 4.39
C ALA A 98 7.71 5.17 5.84
N PHE A 99 6.57 4.63 6.28
CA PHE A 99 6.14 4.69 7.66
C PHE A 99 6.62 3.44 8.41
N PRO A 100 6.79 3.53 9.75
CA PRO A 100 7.21 2.41 10.57
C PRO A 100 6.30 1.19 10.37
N PRO A 101 6.83 -0.03 10.50
CA PRO A 101 6.02 -1.23 10.44
C PRO A 101 4.85 -1.17 11.44
N ALA A 102 3.65 -1.44 10.95
CA ALA A 102 2.43 -1.49 11.74
C ALA A 102 1.82 -2.90 11.72
N GLY A 103 0.86 -3.14 12.63
CA GLY A 103 0.17 -4.42 12.79
C GLY A 103 0.70 -5.29 13.93
N ALA A 104 -0.17 -6.11 14.50
CA ALA A 104 0.11 -6.91 15.71
C ALA A 104 0.39 -8.39 15.43
N GLY A 105 0.11 -8.88 14.21
CA GLY A 105 0.29 -10.27 13.84
C GLY A 105 1.74 -10.64 13.44
N PRO A 106 1.95 -11.87 12.92
CA PRO A 106 3.28 -12.39 12.58
C PRO A 106 3.97 -11.64 11.44
N TRP A 107 3.25 -10.79 10.71
CA TRP A 107 3.79 -9.97 9.63
C TRP A 107 3.86 -8.50 10.04
N LYS A 108 4.98 -7.86 9.73
CA LYS A 108 5.18 -6.41 9.77
C LYS A 108 4.64 -5.81 8.47
N VAL A 109 3.77 -4.80 8.57
CA VAL A 109 3.28 -4.10 7.37
C VAL A 109 3.98 -2.75 7.24
N VAL A 110 4.83 -2.62 6.22
CA VAL A 110 5.47 -1.34 5.86
C VAL A 110 4.56 -0.60 4.89
N ILE A 111 4.29 0.67 5.17
CA ILE A 111 3.49 1.54 4.32
C ILE A 111 4.44 2.47 3.58
N VAL A 112 4.47 2.35 2.26
CA VAL A 112 5.26 3.23 1.38
C VAL A 112 4.30 4.12 0.63
N ALA A 113 4.47 5.43 0.73
CA ALA A 113 3.67 6.42 0.03
C ALA A 113 4.52 7.09 -1.05
N GLN A 114 4.04 7.09 -2.28
CA GLN A 114 4.68 7.78 -3.40
C GLN A 114 4.05 9.16 -3.58
N LEU A 115 4.92 10.16 -3.62
CA LEU A 115 4.57 11.56 -3.82
C LEU A 115 4.90 11.97 -5.26
N PRO A 116 4.08 12.84 -5.86
CA PRO A 116 4.36 13.34 -7.20
C PRO A 116 5.74 14.02 -7.26
N PRO A 117 6.41 13.98 -8.43
CA PRO A 117 7.68 14.66 -8.63
C PRO A 117 7.59 16.14 -8.25
N GLY A 118 8.61 16.65 -7.57
CA GLY A 118 8.68 18.07 -7.19
C GLY A 118 7.92 18.48 -5.93
N ALA A 119 7.24 17.55 -5.23
CA ALA A 119 6.64 17.82 -3.92
C ALA A 119 7.70 18.33 -2.92
N SER A 120 7.64 19.62 -2.59
CA SER A 120 8.56 20.28 -1.67
C SER A 120 7.84 21.43 -0.96
N PRO A 121 7.87 21.49 0.39
CA PRO A 121 8.45 20.48 1.29
C PRO A 121 7.61 19.20 1.31
N ILE A 122 8.23 18.06 1.65
CA ILE A 122 7.56 16.74 1.64
C ILE A 122 6.35 16.70 2.58
N ALA A 123 6.42 17.40 3.72
CA ALA A 123 5.35 17.46 4.71
C ALA A 123 4.02 18.01 4.15
N ASP A 124 4.09 18.85 3.12
CA ASP A 124 2.92 19.46 2.47
C ASP A 124 2.44 18.64 1.27
N GLY A 125 3.14 17.55 0.94
CA GLY A 125 2.81 16.67 -0.18
C GLY A 125 1.54 15.85 0.06
N ALA A 126 1.03 15.30 -1.04
CA ALA A 126 -0.05 14.32 -1.01
C ALA A 126 0.33 13.09 -1.83
N ALA A 127 0.14 11.91 -1.24
CA ALA A 127 0.44 10.64 -1.86
C ALA A 127 -0.69 10.22 -2.79
N THR A 128 -0.34 9.82 -4.01
CA THR A 128 -1.25 9.30 -5.03
C THR A 128 -1.23 7.79 -5.09
N THR A 129 -0.13 7.18 -4.66
CA THR A 129 0.06 5.73 -4.63
C THR A 129 0.53 5.30 -3.25
N ILE A 130 -0.05 4.24 -2.71
CA ILE A 130 0.35 3.63 -1.45
C ILE A 130 0.58 2.15 -1.65
N THR A 131 1.75 1.68 -1.25
CA THR A 131 2.11 0.26 -1.24
C THR A 131 2.17 -0.21 0.21
N LEU A 132 1.40 -1.25 0.51
CA LEU A 132 1.44 -1.99 1.77
C LEU A 132 2.26 -3.26 1.53
N ARG A 133 3.46 -3.33 2.12
CA ARG A 133 4.35 -4.49 2.01
C ARG A 133 4.35 -5.31 3.28
N ARG A 134 4.21 -6.63 3.14
CA ARG A 134 4.33 -7.59 4.25
C ARG A 134 5.78 -8.07 4.34
N ASP A 135 6.39 -7.84 5.49
CA ASP A 135 7.71 -8.36 5.84
C ASP A 135 7.58 -9.35 7.01
N PRO A 136 8.28 -10.50 6.99
CA PRO A 136 8.29 -11.41 8.14
C PRO A 136 8.90 -10.72 9.36
N ARG A 137 8.39 -11.07 10.55
CA ARG A 137 8.82 -10.46 11.81
C ARG A 137 10.21 -10.87 12.25
#